data_AF-A0A258YW48-F1
#
_entry.id   AF-A0A258YW48-F1
#
_cell.length_a   1.000
_cell.length_b   1.000
_cell.length_c   1.000
_cell.angle_alpha   90.00
_cell.angle_beta   90.00
_cell.angle_gamma   90.00
#
_symmetry.space_group_name_H-M   'P 1'
#
loop_
_entity.id
_entity.type
_entity.pdbx_description
1 polymer ?
#
loop_
_entity_poly.entity_id
_entity_poly.type
_entity_poly.pdbx_seq_one_letter_code
_entity_poly.pdbx_strand_id
1 'polypeptide(L)'
;GTTINSVTRIMTQGSIQNTDKNTDVAIQGDGFFIVSSDAGSTYKYSRSGDFKFDANGNFVDNGGFIVQGWVRDEVTGKVDSTAPITSINIPPGLTTPANPSSVVTLKANLDSGETVETFNPTTTMDTYSLTDYLAYVAASPGPYTVAQSNANTIRTANTNAAEDMKVMFNEQGRSMVMQAGQGVWVSYKPATNNQTVLGVAGAFSFDLNGTTITGTTPGAVAADNAGYIAQQINAKTALTGVVATVGTGGALVLTNDNSRASDLDATKNIRITAVNAGATAVGLVATVADTTNTTAYNYTYQSNAVDLANNATPINTTFRTTEQLRLIMQEHSQLVTGSTGVEVIIND
;
A
#
# COMPACT_ATOMS: atom_id res chain seq x y z
N GLY A 1 2.95 108.83 -34.16
CA GLY A 1 2.14 107.59 -34.16
C GLY A 1 2.89 106.51 -33.39
N THR A 2 2.20 105.49 -32.92
CA THR A 2 2.80 104.32 -32.24
C THR A 2 2.43 103.04 -32.98
N THR A 3 3.34 102.05 -32.96
CA THR A 3 3.15 100.72 -33.58
C THR A 3 3.53 99.63 -32.58
N ILE A 4 2.91 98.45 -32.71
CA ILE A 4 3.21 97.29 -31.87
C ILE A 4 4.56 96.70 -32.31
N ASN A 5 5.48 96.49 -31.36
CA ASN A 5 6.80 95.89 -31.62
C ASN A 5 6.77 94.35 -31.61
N SER A 6 6.13 93.75 -30.60
CA SER A 6 5.98 92.29 -30.47
C SER A 6 4.89 91.93 -29.47
N VAL A 7 4.38 90.70 -29.55
CA VAL A 7 3.51 90.08 -28.55
C VAL A 7 4.23 88.86 -27.99
N THR A 8 4.51 88.86 -26.69
CA THR A 8 5.17 87.75 -26.00
C THR A 8 4.18 87.00 -25.13
N ARG A 9 4.16 85.66 -25.22
CA ARG A 9 3.36 84.81 -24.34
C ARG A 9 4.09 84.56 -23.02
N ILE A 10 3.44 84.86 -21.90
CA ILE A 10 3.93 84.53 -20.55
C ILE A 10 3.42 83.12 -20.21
N MET A 11 4.32 82.20 -19.80
CA MET A 11 4.00 80.79 -19.52
C MET A 11 4.30 80.37 -18.08
N THR A 12 3.89 81.18 -17.10
CA THR A 12 4.03 80.84 -15.67
C THR A 12 3.03 79.75 -15.26
N GLN A 13 3.41 78.88 -14.32
CA GLN A 13 2.55 77.81 -13.80
C GLN A 13 1.30 78.38 -13.11
N GLY A 14 0.12 77.85 -13.46
CA GLY A 14 -1.15 78.16 -12.79
C GLY A 14 -1.44 77.21 -11.62
N SER A 15 -2.48 77.52 -10.84
CA SER A 15 -2.96 76.64 -9.77
C SER A 15 -3.55 75.34 -10.32
N ILE A 16 -3.14 74.20 -9.75
CA ILE A 16 -3.70 72.89 -10.09
C ILE A 16 -5.02 72.70 -9.32
N GLN A 17 -6.05 72.20 -10.00
CA GLN A 17 -7.33 71.83 -9.42
C GLN A 17 -7.58 70.35 -9.69
N ASN A 18 -8.08 69.63 -8.69
CA ASN A 18 -8.44 68.22 -8.86
C ASN A 18 -9.75 68.11 -9.64
N THR A 19 -9.88 67.06 -10.45
CA THR A 19 -11.13 66.69 -11.13
C THR A 19 -11.48 65.24 -10.79
N ASP A 20 -12.75 64.85 -10.99
CA ASP A 20 -13.23 63.48 -10.76
C ASP A 20 -12.95 62.54 -11.95
N LYS A 21 -12.26 63.02 -13.00
CA LYS A 21 -11.99 62.28 -14.22
C LYS A 21 -10.55 61.81 -14.27
N ASN A 22 -10.34 60.51 -14.16
CA ASN A 22 -9.01 59.89 -14.08
C ASN A 22 -8.10 60.13 -15.29
N THR A 23 -8.67 60.49 -16.44
CA THR A 23 -7.91 60.79 -17.66
C THR A 23 -7.52 62.26 -17.78
N ASP A 24 -7.95 63.11 -16.84
CA ASP A 24 -7.50 64.50 -16.78
C ASP A 24 -6.14 64.56 -16.10
N VAL A 25 -5.17 65.11 -16.82
CA VAL A 25 -3.77 65.20 -16.36
C VAL A 25 -3.25 66.63 -16.49
N ALA A 26 -2.39 67.04 -15.57
CA ALA A 26 -1.73 68.33 -15.60
C ALA A 26 -0.22 68.14 -15.46
N ILE A 27 0.55 68.93 -16.20
CA ILE A 27 2.01 68.98 -16.06
C ILE A 27 2.33 70.01 -14.97
N GLN A 28 3.08 69.58 -13.95
CA GLN A 28 3.67 70.48 -12.97
C GLN A 28 5.11 70.79 -13.39
N GLY A 29 5.36 72.06 -13.77
CA GLY A 29 6.66 72.51 -14.25
C GLY A 29 6.74 72.63 -15.78
N ASP A 30 7.96 72.56 -16.30
CA ASP A 30 8.22 72.72 -17.73
C ASP A 30 7.89 71.45 -18.52
N GLY A 31 7.15 71.61 -19.62
CA GLY A 31 6.75 70.48 -20.46
C GLY A 31 5.42 70.70 -21.17
N PHE A 32 5.20 69.91 -22.22
CA PHE A 32 3.97 69.88 -23.00
C PHE A 32 3.58 68.44 -23.32
N PHE A 33 2.28 68.19 -23.46
CA PHE A 33 1.77 66.98 -24.08
C PHE A 33 1.96 67.08 -25.59
N ILE A 34 2.32 65.96 -26.21
CA ILE A 34 2.44 65.84 -27.67
C ILE A 34 1.14 65.22 -28.18
N VAL A 35 0.49 65.90 -29.11
CA VAL A 35 -0.73 65.43 -29.77
C VAL A 35 -0.58 65.50 -31.28
N SER A 36 -1.35 64.69 -32.01
CA SER A 36 -1.30 64.65 -33.47
C SER A 36 -2.71 64.55 -34.08
N SER A 37 -2.90 65.22 -35.21
CA SER A 37 -4.14 65.13 -36.03
C SER A 37 -4.13 63.98 -37.03
N ASP A 38 -2.94 63.47 -37.34
CA ASP A 38 -2.64 62.64 -38.50
C ASP A 38 -1.76 61.45 -38.07
N ALA A 39 -2.12 60.87 -36.91
CA ALA A 39 -1.55 59.65 -36.35
C ALA A 39 -0.01 59.65 -36.23
N GLY A 40 0.59 60.81 -35.95
CA GLY A 40 2.02 60.97 -35.70
C GLY A 40 2.81 61.62 -36.86
N SER A 41 2.16 62.04 -37.95
CA SER A 41 2.86 62.72 -39.05
C SER A 41 3.17 64.19 -38.73
N THR A 42 2.27 64.86 -37.99
CA THR A 42 2.43 66.22 -37.51
C THR A 42 2.22 66.26 -35.99
N TYR A 43 3.22 66.79 -35.28
CA TYR A 43 3.17 66.96 -33.83
C TYR A 43 2.73 68.38 -33.45
N LYS A 44 1.82 68.46 -32.48
CA LYS A 44 1.40 69.69 -31.80
C LYS A 44 1.65 69.55 -30.31
N TYR A 45 1.85 70.68 -29.65
CA TYR A 45 2.17 70.75 -28.23
C TYR A 45 1.05 71.45 -27.48
N SER A 46 0.54 70.82 -26.42
CA SER A 46 -0.55 71.35 -25.60
C SER A 46 -0.21 71.26 -24.11
N ARG A 47 -0.71 72.24 -23.33
CA ARG A 47 -0.75 72.16 -21.87
C ARG A 47 -2.12 71.75 -21.33
N SER A 48 -3.12 71.64 -22.21
CA SER A 48 -4.43 71.07 -21.86
C SER A 48 -4.29 69.56 -21.77
N GLY A 49 -4.75 68.98 -20.67
CA GLY A 49 -4.73 67.52 -20.46
C GLY A 49 -6.12 66.95 -20.18
N ASP A 50 -7.15 67.54 -20.77
CA ASP A 50 -8.55 67.11 -20.74
C ASP A 50 -8.82 65.91 -21.67
N PHE A 51 -8.03 64.85 -21.53
CA PHE A 51 -8.04 63.72 -22.46
C PHE A 51 -9.18 62.73 -22.20
N LYS A 52 -9.63 62.02 -23.22
CA LYS A 52 -10.67 60.99 -23.16
C LYS A 52 -10.40 59.90 -24.18
N PHE A 53 -10.95 58.71 -23.97
CA PHE A 53 -10.94 57.67 -25.00
C PHE A 53 -12.11 57.87 -25.97
N ASP A 54 -11.84 57.79 -27.27
CA ASP A 54 -12.88 57.71 -28.28
C ASP A 54 -13.45 56.27 -28.41
N ALA A 55 -14.44 56.08 -29.28
CA ALA A 55 -15.06 54.77 -29.50
C ALA A 55 -14.09 53.71 -30.08
N ASN A 56 -12.98 54.16 -30.69
CA ASN A 56 -11.95 53.30 -31.27
C ASN A 56 -10.80 53.04 -30.27
N GLY A 57 -10.90 53.55 -29.04
CA GLY A 57 -9.86 53.41 -28.02
C GLY A 57 -8.69 54.39 -28.15
N ASN A 58 -8.76 55.40 -29.03
CA ASN A 58 -7.72 56.42 -29.13
C ASN A 58 -7.80 57.37 -27.94
N PHE A 59 -6.66 57.70 -27.36
CA PHE A 59 -6.57 58.69 -26.30
C PHE A 59 -6.49 60.09 -26.89
N VAL A 60 -7.62 60.82 -26.90
CA VAL A 60 -7.79 62.08 -27.63
C VAL A 60 -8.04 63.26 -26.69
N ASP A 61 -7.66 64.45 -27.14
CA ASP A 61 -8.11 65.71 -26.53
C ASP A 61 -9.53 66.09 -26.99
N ASN A 62 -10.06 67.22 -26.48
CA ASN A 62 -11.39 67.67 -26.87
C ASN A 62 -11.47 68.19 -28.33
N GLY A 63 -10.33 68.46 -28.98
CA GLY A 63 -10.22 68.79 -30.39
C GLY A 63 -10.12 67.57 -31.32
N GLY A 64 -10.04 66.35 -30.75
CA GLY A 64 -9.89 65.11 -31.51
C GLY A 64 -8.45 64.77 -31.89
N PHE A 65 -7.45 65.49 -31.35
CA PHE A 65 -6.04 65.15 -31.57
C PHE A 65 -5.64 63.99 -30.65
N ILE A 66 -4.93 63.00 -31.20
CA ILE A 66 -4.52 61.80 -30.47
C ILE A 66 -3.20 62.07 -29.75
N VAL A 67 -3.15 61.75 -28.46
CA VAL A 67 -1.95 61.86 -27.63
C VAL A 67 -0.90 60.86 -28.11
N GLN A 68 0.35 61.33 -28.19
CA GLN A 68 1.49 60.51 -28.59
C GLN A 68 2.27 60.02 -27.37
N GLY A 69 2.75 58.78 -27.42
CA GLY A 69 3.52 58.15 -26.35
C GLY A 69 4.01 56.77 -26.76
N TRP A 70 4.23 55.91 -25.77
CA TRP A 70 4.67 54.53 -25.99
C TRP A 70 3.56 53.56 -25.60
N VAL A 71 3.29 52.62 -26.48
CA VAL A 71 2.30 51.55 -26.25
C VAL A 71 2.97 50.28 -25.74
N ARG A 72 2.21 49.47 -25.01
CA ARG A 72 2.66 48.17 -24.50
C ARG A 72 2.83 47.19 -25.67
N ASP A 73 3.96 46.50 -25.72
CA ASP A 73 4.18 45.38 -26.63
C ASP A 73 3.33 44.17 -26.18
N GLU A 74 2.55 43.60 -27.12
CA GLU A 74 1.59 42.54 -26.80
C GLU A 74 2.26 41.22 -26.37
N VAL A 75 3.47 40.95 -26.87
CA VAL A 75 4.20 39.69 -26.67
C VAL A 75 5.01 39.74 -25.37
N THR A 76 5.79 40.79 -25.17
CA THR A 76 6.68 40.94 -24.01
C THR A 76 5.96 41.55 -22.80
N GLY A 77 4.87 42.27 -23.06
CA GLY A 77 4.09 42.98 -22.05
C GLY A 77 4.75 44.22 -21.46
N LYS A 78 5.83 44.70 -22.06
CA LYS A 78 6.60 45.88 -21.60
C LYS A 78 6.28 47.11 -22.45
N VAL A 79 6.53 48.29 -21.89
CA VAL A 79 6.53 49.56 -22.61
C VAL A 79 8.00 49.97 -22.81
N ASP A 80 8.41 50.16 -24.06
CA ASP A 80 9.76 50.63 -24.40
C ASP A 80 9.76 52.13 -24.65
N SER A 81 10.26 52.90 -23.69
CA SER A 81 10.34 54.37 -23.78
C SER A 81 11.49 54.87 -24.67
N THR A 82 12.28 53.99 -25.28
CA THR A 82 13.37 54.34 -26.21
C THR A 82 12.93 54.30 -27.67
N ALA A 83 11.80 53.64 -27.95
CA ALA A 83 11.22 53.58 -29.29
C ALA A 83 10.65 54.95 -29.74
N PRO A 84 10.40 55.17 -31.04
CA PRO A 84 9.65 56.33 -31.50
C PRO A 84 8.26 56.38 -30.87
N ILE A 85 7.80 57.58 -30.51
CA ILE A 85 6.44 57.77 -30.02
C ILE A 85 5.42 57.48 -31.11
N THR A 86 4.28 56.91 -30.72
CA THR A 86 3.14 56.60 -31.58
C THR A 86 1.84 57.04 -30.91
N SER A 87 0.74 56.97 -31.66
CA SER A 87 -0.58 57.32 -31.13
C SER A 87 -1.02 56.33 -30.05
N ILE A 88 -1.40 56.82 -28.87
CA ILE A 88 -1.89 55.99 -27.77
C ILE A 88 -3.28 55.45 -28.14
N ASN A 89 -3.36 54.14 -28.35
CA ASN A 89 -4.61 53.43 -28.61
C ASN A 89 -4.74 52.26 -27.61
N ILE A 90 -5.88 52.20 -26.93
CA ILE A 90 -6.26 51.13 -26.00
C ILE A 90 -7.66 50.64 -26.41
N PRO A 91 -7.75 49.59 -27.26
CA PRO A 91 -9.03 49.09 -27.73
C PRO A 91 -9.91 48.60 -26.57
N PRO A 92 -11.24 48.86 -26.62
CA PRO A 92 -12.15 48.25 -25.67
C PRO A 92 -12.22 46.73 -25.88
N GLY A 93 -12.31 45.96 -24.79
CA GLY A 93 -12.50 44.51 -24.86
C GLY A 93 -11.23 43.66 -24.97
N LEU A 94 -10.07 44.19 -24.58
CA LEU A 94 -8.83 43.41 -24.49
C LEU A 94 -8.99 42.20 -23.55
N THR A 95 -8.70 41.00 -24.05
CA THR A 95 -8.63 39.76 -23.27
C THR A 95 -7.18 39.36 -23.06
N THR A 96 -6.80 38.99 -21.84
CA THR A 96 -5.50 38.38 -21.57
C THR A 96 -5.58 36.86 -21.82
N PRO A 97 -4.76 36.28 -22.73
CA PRO A 97 -4.76 34.85 -22.98
C PRO A 97 -4.25 34.07 -21.78
N ALA A 98 -4.69 32.81 -21.63
CA ALA A 98 -4.20 31.93 -20.58
C ALA A 98 -2.70 31.61 -20.78
N ASN A 99 -1.94 31.63 -19.69
CA ASN A 99 -0.51 31.31 -19.70
C ASN A 99 -0.29 29.95 -19.00
N PRO A 100 0.22 28.90 -19.69
CA PRO A 100 0.44 27.60 -19.09
C PRO A 100 1.47 27.67 -17.95
N SER A 101 1.25 26.87 -16.90
CA SER A 101 2.19 26.78 -15.77
C SER A 101 3.51 26.16 -16.23
N SER A 102 4.62 26.86 -15.99
CA SER A 102 5.98 26.39 -16.30
C SER A 102 6.73 25.82 -15.09
N VAL A 103 6.32 26.20 -13.88
CA VAL A 103 6.96 25.79 -12.63
C VAL A 103 5.88 25.38 -11.62
N VAL A 104 6.09 24.22 -11.00
CA VAL A 104 5.32 23.75 -9.84
C VAL A 104 6.30 23.52 -8.70
N THR A 105 6.05 24.12 -7.55
CA THR A 105 6.87 23.93 -6.34
C THR A 105 6.09 23.11 -5.33
N LEU A 106 6.61 21.94 -4.96
CA LEU A 106 6.04 21.08 -3.93
C LEU A 106 6.88 21.20 -2.65
N LYS A 107 6.21 21.39 -1.50
CA LYS A 107 6.79 21.16 -0.17
C LYS A 107 6.04 20.02 0.49
N ALA A 108 6.76 18.97 0.85
CA ALA A 108 6.23 17.84 1.59
C ALA A 108 7.22 17.46 2.71
N ASN A 109 6.68 16.86 3.77
CA ASN A 109 7.47 16.17 4.77
C ASN A 109 7.39 14.68 4.49
N LEU A 110 8.53 13.99 4.50
CA LEU A 110 8.56 12.53 4.44
C LEU A 110 8.78 12.02 5.86
N ASP A 111 7.98 11.05 6.27
CA ASP A 111 8.16 10.41 7.57
C ASP A 111 9.49 9.62 7.58
N SER A 112 10.30 9.83 8.61
CA SER A 112 11.55 9.08 8.85
C SER A 112 11.35 7.88 9.76
N GLY A 113 10.12 7.62 10.19
CA GLY A 113 9.75 6.48 11.02
C GLY A 113 9.93 5.13 10.30
N GLU A 114 10.01 4.06 11.08
CA GLU A 114 10.22 2.70 10.58
C GLU A 114 8.94 2.01 10.12
N THR A 115 7.79 2.59 10.44
CA THR A 115 6.46 2.03 10.18
C THR A 115 5.62 2.98 9.34
N VAL A 116 4.75 2.44 8.49
CA VAL A 116 3.78 3.20 7.72
C VAL A 116 2.36 2.85 8.18
N GLU A 117 1.50 3.87 8.35
CA GLU A 117 0.13 3.67 8.84
C GLU A 117 -0.79 3.04 7.79
N THR A 118 -0.56 3.32 6.51
CA THR A 118 -1.37 2.80 5.41
C THR A 118 -0.49 2.48 4.23
N PHE A 119 -0.63 1.25 3.73
CA PHE A 119 0.07 0.78 2.56
C PHE A 119 -0.93 0.16 1.59
N ASN A 120 -0.87 0.61 0.33
CA ASN A 120 -1.62 0.02 -0.79
C ASN A 120 -0.60 -0.39 -1.86
N PRO A 121 -0.25 -1.67 -1.96
CA PRO A 121 0.63 -2.12 -3.04
C PRO A 121 -0.09 -1.95 -4.38
N THR A 122 0.61 -1.41 -5.37
CA THR A 122 0.08 -1.24 -6.73
C THR A 122 0.15 -2.54 -7.54
N THR A 123 0.75 -3.59 -6.99
CA THR A 123 0.90 -4.91 -7.61
C THR A 123 0.51 -6.01 -6.62
N THR A 124 -0.07 -7.09 -7.15
CA THR A 124 -0.23 -8.35 -6.41
C THR A 124 1.07 -9.13 -6.50
N MET A 125 1.59 -9.64 -5.39
CA MET A 125 2.73 -10.57 -5.41
C MET A 125 2.26 -11.95 -5.92
N ASP A 126 3.10 -12.56 -6.77
CA ASP A 126 2.83 -13.85 -7.39
C ASP A 126 2.98 -14.99 -6.37
N THR A 127 1.97 -15.86 -6.29
CA THR A 127 2.09 -17.14 -5.60
C THR A 127 2.60 -18.18 -6.58
N TYR A 128 3.88 -18.55 -6.48
CA TYR A 128 4.45 -19.59 -7.33
C TYR A 128 4.10 -20.97 -6.77
N SER A 129 3.57 -21.84 -7.62
CA SER A 129 3.52 -23.26 -7.28
C SER A 129 4.95 -23.81 -7.25
N LEU A 130 5.20 -24.83 -6.43
CA LEU A 130 6.50 -25.52 -6.39
C LEU A 130 6.96 -25.96 -7.79
N THR A 131 6.00 -26.31 -8.66
CA THR A 131 6.27 -26.68 -10.06
C THR A 131 6.84 -25.52 -10.87
N ASP A 132 6.32 -24.30 -10.70
CA ASP A 132 6.79 -23.12 -11.41
C ASP A 132 8.15 -22.66 -10.88
N TYR A 133 8.36 -22.73 -9.56
CA TYR A 133 9.67 -22.45 -8.94
C TYR A 133 10.75 -23.43 -9.41
N LEU A 134 10.45 -24.73 -9.42
CA LEU A 134 11.39 -25.75 -9.92
C LEU A 134 11.69 -25.58 -11.42
N ALA A 135 10.72 -25.11 -12.22
CA ALA A 135 10.93 -24.79 -13.63
C ALA A 135 11.82 -23.54 -13.83
N TYR A 136 11.67 -22.52 -12.99
CA TYR A 136 12.53 -21.33 -12.99
C TYR A 136 13.98 -21.66 -12.59
N VAL A 137 14.17 -22.42 -11.50
CA VAL A 137 15.51 -22.84 -11.04
C VAL A 137 16.18 -23.76 -12.06
N ALA A 138 15.43 -24.65 -12.72
CA ALA A 138 15.96 -25.48 -13.80
C ALA A 138 16.39 -24.67 -15.05
N ALA A 139 15.85 -23.47 -15.24
CA ALA A 139 16.18 -22.58 -16.36
C ALA A 139 17.36 -21.62 -16.09
N SER A 140 17.79 -21.48 -14.83
CA SER A 140 18.93 -20.66 -14.42
C SER A 140 20.14 -21.54 -14.06
N PRO A 141 21.22 -21.57 -14.85
CA PRO A 141 22.40 -22.39 -14.55
C PRO A 141 23.22 -21.75 -13.42
N GLY A 142 22.83 -22.01 -12.17
CA GLY A 142 23.52 -21.64 -10.93
C GLY A 142 23.33 -22.74 -9.86
N PRO A 143 24.16 -22.81 -8.80
CA PRO A 143 24.60 -24.07 -8.20
C PRO A 143 23.60 -24.62 -7.17
N TYR A 144 22.40 -25.02 -7.59
CA TYR A 144 21.48 -25.78 -6.75
C TYR A 144 20.80 -26.88 -7.57
N THR A 145 21.57 -27.94 -7.84
CA THR A 145 21.05 -29.20 -8.36
C THR A 145 20.54 -30.06 -7.21
N VAL A 146 19.24 -30.02 -6.92
CA VAL A 146 18.59 -31.03 -6.06
C VAL A 146 18.13 -32.16 -6.98
N ALA A 147 18.78 -33.32 -6.89
CA ALA A 147 18.40 -34.50 -7.65
C ALA A 147 17.00 -34.97 -7.23
N GLN A 148 16.03 -34.91 -8.15
CA GLN A 148 14.73 -35.53 -8.00
C GLN A 148 14.87 -37.05 -8.17
N SER A 149 14.32 -37.81 -7.22
CA SER A 149 14.03 -39.23 -7.42
C SER A 149 12.52 -39.45 -7.44
N ASN A 150 12.10 -40.20 -8.45
CA ASN A 150 10.73 -40.38 -8.89
C ASN A 150 10.05 -41.46 -8.04
N ALA A 151 8.84 -41.22 -7.52
CA ALA A 151 7.87 -42.29 -7.26
C ALA A 151 6.43 -41.77 -7.12
N ASN A 152 5.59 -42.31 -7.98
CA ASN A 152 4.14 -42.17 -8.09
C ASN A 152 3.40 -42.54 -6.78
N THR A 153 2.94 -41.57 -6.00
CA THR A 153 1.94 -41.77 -4.93
C THR A 153 1.01 -40.55 -4.80
N ILE A 154 -0.21 -40.85 -4.37
CA ILE A 154 -1.33 -39.93 -4.15
C ILE A 154 -0.87 -38.69 -3.36
N ARG A 155 -1.29 -37.52 -3.86
CA ARG A 155 -1.16 -36.16 -3.30
C ARG A 155 -1.43 -36.12 -1.78
N THR A 156 -0.39 -36.34 -0.95
CA THR A 156 -0.53 -36.33 0.52
C THR A 156 0.75 -36.06 1.32
N ALA A 157 1.85 -35.59 0.72
CA ALA A 157 3.04 -35.21 1.46
C ALA A 157 3.85 -34.14 0.71
N ASN A 158 4.30 -33.10 1.42
CA ASN A 158 5.07 -31.94 0.95
C ASN A 158 4.32 -30.96 0.04
N THR A 159 3.42 -30.15 0.62
CA THR A 159 3.14 -28.84 0.04
C THR A 159 4.22 -27.86 0.49
N ASN A 160 5.41 -27.94 -0.14
CA ASN A 160 6.34 -26.81 -0.14
C ASN A 160 5.73 -25.73 -1.06
N ALA A 161 4.63 -25.12 -0.62
CA ALA A 161 4.08 -23.93 -1.25
C ALA A 161 4.85 -22.74 -0.68
N ALA A 162 5.39 -21.90 -1.55
CA ALA A 162 5.88 -20.60 -1.11
C ALA A 162 4.65 -19.80 -0.67
N GLU A 163 4.48 -19.62 0.64
CA GLU A 163 3.52 -18.68 1.18
C GLU A 163 4.18 -17.32 1.29
N ASP A 164 3.60 -16.34 0.62
CA ASP A 164 4.07 -14.97 0.66
C ASP A 164 3.38 -14.23 1.81
N MET A 165 4.18 -13.79 2.77
CA MET A 165 3.74 -12.84 3.77
C MET A 165 3.71 -11.48 3.08
N LYS A 166 2.52 -11.07 2.59
CA LYS A 166 2.23 -9.80 1.89
C LYS A 166 2.53 -8.54 2.73
N VAL A 167 3.78 -8.40 3.13
CA VAL A 167 4.28 -7.52 4.17
C VAL A 167 5.65 -7.03 3.70
N MET A 168 5.85 -5.71 3.71
CA MET A 168 7.16 -5.14 3.48
C MET A 168 7.99 -5.14 4.75
N PHE A 169 9.27 -5.42 4.57
CA PHE A 169 10.29 -5.33 5.60
C PHE A 169 11.30 -4.24 5.23
N ASN A 170 11.83 -3.54 6.22
CA ASN A 170 12.91 -2.58 6.04
C ASN A 170 14.28 -3.29 5.89
N GLU A 171 15.35 -2.52 5.69
CA GLU A 171 16.73 -3.06 5.57
C GLU A 171 17.21 -3.87 6.79
N GLN A 172 16.57 -3.69 7.95
CA GLN A 172 16.84 -4.43 9.17
C GLN A 172 15.98 -5.70 9.30
N GLY A 173 15.20 -6.03 8.26
CA GLY A 173 14.25 -7.14 8.24
C GLY A 173 13.01 -6.92 9.11
N ARG A 174 12.72 -5.69 9.54
CA ARG A 174 11.56 -5.38 10.41
C ARG A 174 10.34 -5.01 9.57
N SER A 175 9.18 -5.53 9.94
CA SER A 175 7.95 -5.20 9.23
C SER A 175 7.62 -3.71 9.36
N MET A 176 7.24 -3.11 8.24
CA MET A 176 6.80 -1.71 8.20
C MET A 176 5.30 -1.55 8.52
N VAL A 177 4.53 -2.65 8.51
CA VAL A 177 3.05 -2.61 8.57
C VAL A 177 2.43 -3.62 9.53
N MET A 178 3.14 -4.68 9.93
CA MET A 178 2.58 -5.70 10.81
C MET A 178 2.37 -5.16 12.23
N GLN A 179 1.23 -5.53 12.80
CA GLN A 179 0.88 -5.27 14.19
C GLN A 179 1.17 -6.50 15.06
N ALA A 180 1.37 -6.26 16.36
CA ALA A 180 1.60 -7.34 17.31
C ALA A 180 0.45 -8.38 17.27
N GLY A 181 0.81 -9.66 17.16
CA GLY A 181 -0.13 -10.78 17.07
C GLY A 181 -0.55 -11.18 15.65
N GLN A 182 -0.25 -10.36 14.63
CA GLN A 182 -0.43 -10.76 13.22
C GLN A 182 0.63 -11.79 12.83
N GLY A 183 0.29 -12.74 11.97
CA GLY A 183 1.17 -13.87 11.75
C GLY A 183 0.74 -14.80 10.65
N VAL A 184 1.47 -15.91 10.53
CA VAL A 184 1.21 -16.96 9.56
C VAL A 184 1.32 -18.34 10.21
N TRP A 185 0.42 -19.23 9.81
CA TRP A 185 0.51 -20.64 10.15
C TRP A 185 1.37 -21.35 9.12
N VAL A 186 2.43 -22.02 9.56
CA VAL A 186 3.28 -22.84 8.68
C VAL A 186 3.18 -24.29 9.11
N SER A 187 2.93 -25.17 8.14
CA SER A 187 2.90 -26.62 8.32
C SER A 187 4.15 -27.24 7.70
N TYR A 188 4.88 -28.03 8.49
CA TYR A 188 6.07 -28.74 8.02
C TYR A 188 5.77 -30.15 7.51
N LYS A 189 4.69 -30.76 8.01
CA LYS A 189 4.13 -32.03 7.50
C LYS A 189 2.68 -32.20 7.97
N PRO A 190 1.88 -33.06 7.31
CA PRO A 190 0.59 -33.47 7.84
C PRO A 190 0.72 -34.11 9.23
N ALA A 191 -0.18 -33.76 10.15
CA ALA A 191 -0.28 -34.44 11.43
C ALA A 191 -1.01 -35.77 11.22
N THR A 192 -0.47 -36.86 11.79
CA THR A 192 -1.09 -38.19 11.73
C THR A 192 -1.13 -38.79 13.12
N ASN A 193 -2.25 -39.39 13.51
CA ASN A 193 -2.39 -40.05 14.80
C ASN A 193 -3.15 -41.37 14.62
N ASN A 194 -2.54 -42.48 15.04
CA ASN A 194 -3.11 -43.81 14.90
C ASN A 194 -3.60 -44.29 16.27
N GLN A 195 -4.90 -44.57 16.38
CA GLN A 195 -5.55 -45.00 17.60
C GLN A 195 -6.08 -46.42 17.48
N THR A 196 -5.92 -47.18 18.55
CA THR A 196 -6.51 -48.53 18.66
C THR A 196 -7.91 -48.41 19.22
N VAL A 197 -8.92 -48.88 18.49
CA VAL A 197 -10.32 -48.85 18.94
C VAL A 197 -10.70 -50.21 19.53
N LEU A 198 -11.39 -50.20 20.67
CA LEU A 198 -11.84 -51.44 21.32
C LEU A 198 -13.17 -51.93 20.73
N GLY A 199 -13.34 -53.25 20.63
CA GLY A 199 -14.59 -53.90 20.23
C GLY A 199 -15.59 -54.00 21.37
N VAL A 200 -15.98 -52.86 21.95
CA VAL A 200 -16.93 -52.78 23.07
C VAL A 200 -18.03 -51.78 22.74
N ALA A 201 -19.28 -52.12 23.09
CA ALA A 201 -20.41 -51.19 23.03
C ALA A 201 -20.31 -50.18 24.18
N GLY A 202 -20.40 -48.89 23.88
CA GLY A 202 -20.40 -47.87 24.92
C GLY A 202 -20.50 -46.45 24.36
N ALA A 203 -21.00 -45.53 25.19
CA ALA A 203 -20.96 -44.12 24.87
C ALA A 203 -19.51 -43.63 24.91
N PHE A 204 -19.03 -42.92 23.91
CA PHE A 204 -17.73 -42.26 23.93
C PHE A 204 -17.92 -40.75 23.85
N SER A 205 -16.97 -40.01 24.44
CA SER A 205 -16.91 -38.56 24.35
C SER A 205 -15.47 -38.11 24.56
N PHE A 206 -14.93 -37.36 23.61
CA PHE A 206 -13.61 -36.76 23.72
C PHE A 206 -13.53 -35.43 22.98
N ASP A 207 -12.58 -34.59 23.35
CA ASP A 207 -12.34 -33.33 22.65
C ASP A 207 -11.19 -33.49 21.64
N LEU A 208 -11.49 -33.15 20.38
CA LEU A 208 -10.56 -33.13 19.26
C LEU A 208 -10.42 -31.69 18.77
N ASN A 209 -9.21 -31.14 18.89
CA ASN A 209 -8.91 -29.74 18.61
C ASN A 209 -9.94 -28.77 19.23
N GLY A 210 -10.30 -29.01 20.50
CA GLY A 210 -11.29 -28.20 21.23
C GLY A 210 -12.75 -28.43 20.83
N THR A 211 -13.04 -29.32 19.89
CA THR A 211 -14.41 -29.71 19.53
C THR A 211 -14.75 -31.08 20.10
N THR A 212 -15.83 -31.15 20.87
CA THR A 212 -16.31 -32.42 21.44
C THR A 212 -16.86 -33.36 20.36
N ILE A 213 -16.32 -34.57 20.28
CA ILE A 213 -16.81 -35.69 19.48
C ILE A 213 -17.47 -36.68 20.43
N THR A 214 -18.72 -37.04 20.16
CA THR A 214 -19.50 -37.97 21.00
C THR A 214 -20.27 -38.96 20.14
N GLY A 215 -20.66 -40.08 20.73
CA GLY A 215 -21.51 -41.07 20.09
C GLY A 215 -21.61 -42.35 20.92
N THR A 216 -22.23 -43.38 20.36
CA THR A 216 -22.31 -44.70 21.00
C THR A 216 -21.84 -45.75 19.99
N THR A 217 -20.82 -46.53 20.38
CA THR A 217 -20.24 -47.52 19.47
C THR A 217 -21.17 -48.71 19.24
N PRO A 218 -21.24 -49.24 18.00
CA PRO A 218 -22.14 -50.34 17.64
C PRO A 218 -21.92 -51.67 18.37
N GLY A 219 -20.70 -52.01 18.81
CA GLY A 219 -20.50 -53.20 19.65
C GLY A 219 -19.18 -53.95 19.47
N ALA A 220 -19.27 -55.28 19.28
CA ALA A 220 -18.17 -56.23 19.49
C ALA A 220 -17.02 -56.15 18.45
N VAL A 221 -17.22 -55.46 17.33
CA VAL A 221 -16.25 -55.38 16.23
C VAL A 221 -15.51 -54.04 16.30
N ALA A 222 -14.21 -54.10 16.55
CA ALA A 222 -13.35 -52.91 16.64
C ALA A 222 -13.37 -52.05 15.37
N ALA A 223 -13.36 -52.69 14.19
CA ALA A 223 -13.38 -51.99 12.91
C ALA A 223 -14.70 -51.24 12.66
N ASP A 224 -15.85 -51.81 13.05
CA ASP A 224 -17.16 -51.15 12.93
C ASP A 224 -17.25 -49.96 13.90
N ASN A 225 -16.71 -50.11 15.10
CA ASN A 225 -16.59 -49.01 16.07
C ASN A 225 -15.68 -47.89 15.54
N ALA A 226 -14.54 -48.24 14.94
CA ALA A 226 -13.62 -47.27 14.33
C ALA A 226 -14.29 -46.54 13.16
N GLY A 227 -15.04 -47.26 12.32
CA GLY A 227 -15.83 -46.66 11.24
C GLY A 227 -16.89 -45.69 11.74
N TYR A 228 -17.59 -46.03 12.82
CA TYR A 228 -18.58 -45.13 13.44
C TYR A 228 -17.92 -43.89 14.04
N ILE A 229 -16.82 -44.03 14.79
CA ILE A 229 -16.08 -42.90 15.35
C ILE A 229 -15.53 -42.01 14.21
N ALA A 230 -15.01 -42.61 13.14
CA ALA A 230 -14.54 -41.87 11.97
C ALA A 230 -15.65 -41.02 11.34
N GLN A 231 -16.89 -41.53 11.25
CA GLN A 231 -18.03 -40.74 10.77
C GLN A 231 -18.33 -39.55 11.68
N GLN A 232 -18.30 -39.73 13.02
CA GLN A 232 -18.54 -38.62 13.97
C GLN A 232 -17.45 -37.53 13.88
N ILE A 233 -16.19 -37.93 13.65
CA ILE A 233 -15.08 -36.99 13.41
C ILE A 233 -15.26 -36.28 12.07
N ASN A 234 -15.52 -37.03 11.00
CA ASN A 234 -15.65 -36.49 9.65
C ASN A 234 -16.84 -35.53 9.50
N ALA A 235 -17.91 -35.74 10.27
CA ALA A 235 -19.03 -34.80 10.35
C ALA A 235 -18.62 -33.42 10.93
N LYS A 236 -17.51 -33.35 11.66
CA LYS A 236 -16.97 -32.13 12.28
C LYS A 236 -15.62 -31.69 11.73
N THR A 237 -15.16 -32.24 10.59
CA THR A 237 -13.91 -31.84 9.93
C THR A 237 -13.84 -30.34 9.63
N ALA A 238 -14.98 -29.68 9.44
CA ALA A 238 -15.00 -28.23 9.24
C ALA A 238 -14.53 -27.42 10.46
N LEU A 239 -14.72 -27.96 11.66
CA LEU A 239 -14.38 -27.34 12.93
C LEU A 239 -13.01 -27.82 13.45
N THR A 240 -12.66 -29.08 13.19
CA THR A 240 -11.43 -29.70 13.70
C THR A 240 -10.29 -29.71 12.69
N GLY A 241 -10.56 -29.61 11.40
CA GLY A 241 -9.58 -29.86 10.33
C GLY A 241 -9.14 -31.31 10.18
N VAL A 242 -9.63 -32.23 11.02
CA VAL A 242 -9.19 -33.63 11.03
C VAL A 242 -10.10 -34.49 10.16
N VAL A 243 -9.49 -35.36 9.36
CA VAL A 243 -10.13 -36.45 8.63
C VAL A 243 -9.76 -37.77 9.30
N ALA A 244 -10.74 -38.64 9.48
CA ALA A 244 -10.59 -39.95 10.09
C ALA A 244 -10.88 -41.06 9.07
N THR A 245 -10.05 -42.09 9.06
CA THR A 245 -10.21 -43.28 8.22
C THR A 245 -9.97 -44.55 9.04
N VAL A 246 -10.45 -45.69 8.55
CA VAL A 246 -10.19 -47.00 9.16
C VAL A 246 -9.00 -47.63 8.45
N GLY A 247 -7.89 -47.79 9.18
CA GLY A 247 -6.67 -48.41 8.70
C GLY A 247 -6.71 -49.94 8.77
N THR A 248 -5.59 -50.57 8.40
CA THR A 248 -5.40 -52.01 8.52
C THR A 248 -5.59 -52.47 9.97
N GLY A 249 -6.25 -53.62 10.18
CA GLY A 249 -6.51 -54.15 11.52
C GLY A 249 -7.59 -53.41 12.33
N GLY A 250 -8.35 -52.49 11.73
CA GLY A 250 -9.43 -51.76 12.41
C GLY A 250 -8.95 -50.58 13.27
N ALA A 251 -7.72 -50.12 13.06
CA ALA A 251 -7.19 -48.92 13.71
C ALA A 251 -7.88 -47.65 13.15
N LEU A 252 -8.11 -46.67 14.01
CA LEU A 252 -8.58 -45.35 13.60
C LEU A 252 -7.36 -44.49 13.25
N VAL A 253 -7.28 -44.06 12.00
CA VAL A 253 -6.21 -43.19 11.50
C VAL A 253 -6.77 -41.79 11.35
N LEU A 254 -6.24 -40.85 12.12
CA LEU A 254 -6.55 -39.44 12.05
C LEU A 254 -5.46 -38.73 11.24
N THR A 255 -5.87 -37.88 10.30
CA THR A 255 -4.97 -37.07 9.48
C THR A 255 -5.46 -35.63 9.44
N ASN A 256 -4.54 -34.69 9.60
CA ASN A 256 -4.76 -33.27 9.35
C ASN A 256 -3.64 -32.77 8.44
N ASP A 257 -4.00 -32.31 7.25
CA ASP A 257 -3.06 -31.77 6.26
C ASP A 257 -2.64 -30.32 6.57
N ASN A 258 -3.24 -29.71 7.61
CA ASN A 258 -3.07 -28.33 8.04
C ASN A 258 -3.43 -27.28 6.95
N SER A 259 -4.02 -27.70 5.83
CA SER A 259 -4.21 -26.86 4.64
C SER A 259 -5.44 -25.95 4.72
N ARG A 260 -6.33 -26.21 5.68
CA ARG A 260 -7.57 -25.43 5.81
C ARG A 260 -7.25 -23.98 6.18
N ALA A 261 -7.62 -23.06 5.31
CA ALA A 261 -7.44 -21.62 5.46
C ALA A 261 -8.32 -20.97 6.55
N SER A 262 -8.97 -21.76 7.42
CA SER A 262 -9.66 -21.18 8.57
C SER A 262 -8.61 -20.68 9.55
N ASP A 263 -8.63 -19.38 9.84
CA ASP A 263 -7.80 -18.64 10.82
C ASP A 263 -7.96 -19.15 12.27
N LEU A 264 -8.54 -20.34 12.46
CA LEU A 264 -8.82 -20.94 13.74
C LEU A 264 -7.73 -21.98 14.06
N ASP A 265 -7.05 -21.75 15.18
CA ASP A 265 -6.10 -22.67 15.81
C ASP A 265 -6.63 -24.10 15.95
N ALA A 266 -7.96 -24.25 16.05
CA ALA A 266 -8.68 -25.52 16.13
C ALA A 266 -8.59 -26.38 14.84
N THR A 267 -8.14 -25.83 13.72
CA THR A 267 -8.03 -26.57 12.45
C THR A 267 -6.62 -27.01 12.12
N LYS A 268 -5.66 -26.72 13.00
CA LYS A 268 -4.24 -27.03 12.83
C LYS A 268 -3.83 -28.12 13.83
N ASN A 269 -2.90 -28.98 13.41
CA ASN A 269 -2.42 -30.13 14.17
C ASN A 269 -3.54 -31.13 14.54
N ILE A 270 -3.19 -32.18 15.26
CA ILE A 270 -4.14 -33.09 15.92
C ILE A 270 -3.88 -33.03 17.42
N ARG A 271 -4.85 -32.54 18.18
CA ARG A 271 -4.83 -32.44 19.64
C ARG A 271 -6.04 -33.17 20.22
N ILE A 272 -5.78 -34.20 21.01
CA ILE A 272 -6.81 -34.93 21.77
C ILE A 272 -6.58 -34.59 23.24
N THR A 273 -7.50 -33.87 23.87
CA THR A 273 -7.25 -33.20 25.16
C THR A 273 -8.01 -33.80 26.36
N ALA A 274 -9.16 -34.43 26.14
CA ALA A 274 -9.94 -35.00 27.24
C ALA A 274 -10.82 -36.17 26.79
N VAL A 275 -11.08 -37.10 27.72
CA VAL A 275 -12.25 -37.99 27.70
C VAL A 275 -13.27 -37.41 28.67
N ASN A 276 -14.46 -37.10 28.19
CA ASN A 276 -15.47 -36.45 29.03
C ASN A 276 -16.11 -37.45 30.00
N ALA A 277 -16.50 -36.97 31.18
CA ALA A 277 -17.08 -37.79 32.24
C ALA A 277 -18.30 -38.59 31.75
N GLY A 278 -18.40 -39.86 32.15
CA GLY A 278 -19.49 -40.77 31.75
C GLY A 278 -19.27 -41.50 30.42
N ALA A 279 -18.14 -41.27 29.73
CA ALA A 279 -17.75 -42.04 28.55
C ALA A 279 -17.13 -43.40 28.93
N THR A 280 -17.48 -44.42 28.17
CA THR A 280 -16.77 -45.70 28.08
C THR A 280 -15.45 -45.46 27.35
N ALA A 281 -14.34 -46.00 27.86
CA ALA A 281 -13.05 -45.90 27.20
C ALA A 281 -13.02 -46.82 25.96
N VAL A 282 -13.41 -46.31 24.79
CA VAL A 282 -13.44 -47.09 23.53
C VAL A 282 -12.10 -47.04 22.77
N GLY A 283 -11.01 -46.73 23.47
CA GLY A 283 -9.65 -46.73 22.91
C GLY A 283 -9.12 -45.38 22.41
N LEU A 284 -9.84 -44.28 22.65
CA LEU A 284 -9.29 -42.92 22.54
C LEU A 284 -9.06 -42.37 23.94
N VAL A 285 -7.88 -42.65 24.52
CA VAL A 285 -7.45 -41.97 25.75
C VAL A 285 -6.00 -41.55 25.60
N ALA A 286 -5.78 -40.24 25.47
CA ALA A 286 -4.52 -39.65 25.90
C ALA A 286 -4.74 -39.20 27.36
N THR A 287 -4.12 -39.87 28.33
CA THR A 287 -4.18 -39.51 29.76
C THR A 287 -3.56 -38.13 30.03
N VAL A 288 -2.85 -37.60 29.04
CA VAL A 288 -2.21 -36.29 28.96
C VAL A 288 -2.46 -35.78 27.54
N ALA A 289 -2.76 -34.49 27.36
CA ALA A 289 -2.89 -33.90 26.03
C ALA A 289 -1.73 -34.34 25.12
N ASP A 290 -2.03 -34.86 23.93
CA ASP A 290 -0.99 -35.24 22.96
C ASP A 290 -0.30 -33.95 22.47
N THR A 291 0.82 -33.60 23.11
CA THR A 291 1.68 -32.47 22.73
C THR A 291 2.73 -32.87 21.69
N THR A 292 2.81 -34.16 21.32
CA THR A 292 3.87 -34.70 20.47
C THR A 292 3.57 -34.61 18.98
N ASN A 293 2.32 -34.35 18.61
CA ASN A 293 1.87 -34.27 17.21
C ASN A 293 1.77 -32.84 16.67
N THR A 294 2.62 -31.94 17.18
CA THR A 294 2.73 -30.57 16.65
C THR A 294 3.55 -30.60 15.37
N THR A 295 2.90 -30.41 14.22
CA THR A 295 3.53 -30.39 12.90
C THR A 295 3.39 -29.05 12.18
N ALA A 296 2.54 -28.16 12.70
CA ALA A 296 2.36 -26.79 12.27
C ALA A 296 2.45 -25.82 13.45
N TYR A 297 3.00 -24.63 13.19
CA TYR A 297 3.21 -23.56 14.17
C TYR A 297 2.62 -22.24 13.66
N ASN A 298 2.12 -21.42 14.58
CA ASN A 298 1.66 -20.06 14.30
C ASN A 298 2.77 -19.07 14.63
N TYR A 299 3.36 -18.44 13.62
CA TYR A 299 4.39 -17.41 13.79
C TYR A 299 3.76 -16.05 13.86
N THR A 300 3.89 -15.37 14.99
CA THR A 300 3.26 -14.06 15.22
C THR A 300 4.30 -12.96 15.40
N TYR A 301 4.09 -11.84 14.72
CA TYR A 301 4.89 -10.64 14.86
C TYR A 301 4.72 -10.02 16.25
N GLN A 302 5.81 -9.58 16.86
CA GLN A 302 5.81 -8.74 18.05
C GLN A 302 6.91 -7.67 17.94
N SER A 303 6.55 -6.40 18.15
CA SER A 303 7.48 -5.27 18.01
C SER A 303 8.59 -5.26 19.07
N ASN A 304 8.38 -5.95 20.20
CA ASN A 304 9.33 -6.10 21.29
C ASN A 304 9.86 -7.53 21.43
N ALA A 305 9.71 -8.38 20.40
CA ALA A 305 10.28 -9.73 20.46
C ALA A 305 11.79 -9.62 20.69
N VAL A 306 12.26 -10.29 21.74
CA VAL A 306 13.67 -10.33 22.10
C VAL A 306 14.37 -11.29 21.13
N ASP A 307 15.54 -10.89 20.65
CA ASP A 307 16.47 -11.71 19.87
C ASP A 307 17.06 -12.79 20.78
N LEU A 308 16.23 -13.72 21.26
CA LEU A 308 16.66 -14.80 22.12
C LEU A 308 17.41 -15.84 21.27
N ALA A 309 18.48 -16.38 21.83
CA ALA A 309 19.06 -17.62 21.33
C ALA A 309 18.00 -18.72 21.49
N ASN A 310 17.48 -19.24 20.39
CA ASN A 310 16.25 -20.05 20.32
C ASN A 310 16.29 -21.43 21.05
N ASN A 311 17.35 -21.76 21.78
CA ASN A 311 17.56 -23.11 22.30
C ASN A 311 16.95 -23.39 23.69
N ALA A 312 15.90 -22.65 24.10
CA ALA A 312 15.25 -22.87 25.39
C ALA A 312 13.72 -23.01 25.24
N THR A 313 13.19 -24.09 25.81
CA THR A 313 11.75 -24.32 25.93
C THR A 313 11.09 -23.28 26.84
N PRO A 314 9.88 -22.78 26.51
CA PRO A 314 9.06 -23.10 25.35
C PRO A 314 9.59 -22.46 24.05
N ILE A 315 9.48 -23.19 22.95
CA ILE A 315 10.05 -22.78 21.66
C ILE A 315 9.34 -21.51 21.18
N ASN A 316 10.13 -20.48 20.86
CA ASN A 316 9.63 -19.15 20.54
C ASN A 316 8.88 -19.17 19.20
N THR A 317 7.61 -18.74 19.18
CA THR A 317 6.83 -18.57 17.94
C THR A 317 6.65 -17.10 17.57
N THR A 318 7.31 -16.20 18.28
CA THR A 318 7.23 -14.75 18.05
C THR A 318 8.47 -14.24 17.34
N PHE A 319 8.29 -13.32 16.40
CA PHE A 319 9.38 -12.73 15.63
C PHE A 319 9.23 -11.22 15.51
N ARG A 320 10.36 -10.53 15.35
CA ARG A 320 10.43 -9.09 15.07
C ARG A 320 11.13 -8.81 13.75
N THR A 321 12.05 -9.68 13.34
CA THR A 321 12.75 -9.60 12.05
C THR A 321 12.52 -10.82 11.18
N THR A 322 12.70 -10.69 9.87
CA THR A 322 12.69 -11.80 8.92
C THR A 322 13.74 -12.84 9.30
N GLU A 323 14.96 -12.42 9.64
CA GLU A 323 16.04 -13.35 10.02
C GLU A 323 15.69 -14.17 11.28
N GLN A 324 15.04 -13.55 12.28
CA GLN A 324 14.51 -14.30 13.42
C GLN A 324 13.47 -15.32 13.00
N LEU A 325 12.51 -14.91 12.17
CA LEU A 325 11.48 -15.80 11.67
C LEU A 325 12.11 -17.00 10.96
N ARG A 326 13.10 -16.77 10.08
CA ARG A 326 13.83 -17.83 9.38
C ARG A 326 14.50 -18.81 10.33
N LEU A 327 15.22 -18.32 11.34
CA LEU A 327 15.89 -19.15 12.33
C LEU A 327 14.90 -20.03 13.11
N ILE A 328 13.80 -19.44 13.58
CA ILE A 328 12.75 -20.16 14.30
C ILE A 328 12.11 -21.22 13.38
N MET A 329 11.77 -20.84 12.14
CA MET A 329 11.18 -21.76 11.17
C MET A 329 12.12 -22.93 10.85
N GLN A 330 13.42 -22.68 10.76
CA GLN A 330 14.43 -23.70 10.50
C GLN A 330 14.51 -24.71 11.64
N GLU A 331 14.48 -24.24 12.89
CA GLU A 331 14.49 -25.10 14.08
C GLU A 331 13.22 -25.95 14.18
N HIS A 332 12.05 -25.33 13.98
CA HIS A 332 10.77 -26.04 14.01
C HIS A 332 10.68 -27.08 12.89
N SER A 333 11.19 -26.78 11.70
CA SER A 333 11.32 -27.76 10.63
C SER A 333 12.13 -28.98 11.09
N GLN A 334 13.33 -28.76 11.62
CA GLN A 334 14.22 -29.83 12.08
C GLN A 334 13.60 -30.66 13.21
N LEU A 335 12.87 -30.03 14.12
CA LEU A 335 12.16 -30.71 15.20
C LEU A 335 11.05 -31.62 14.64
N VAL A 336 10.31 -31.16 13.64
CA VAL A 336 9.17 -31.89 13.07
C VAL A 336 9.61 -33.00 12.10
N THR A 337 10.65 -32.78 11.30
CA THR A 337 11.09 -33.72 10.26
C THR A 337 12.26 -34.61 10.69
N GLY A 338 12.93 -34.28 11.80
CA GLY A 338 14.09 -35.02 12.33
C GLY A 338 15.38 -34.72 11.56
N SER A 339 16.10 -33.66 11.95
CA SER A 339 17.48 -33.25 11.57
C SER A 339 17.92 -33.27 10.07
N THR A 340 17.11 -33.75 9.13
CA THR A 340 17.41 -33.84 7.69
C THR A 340 16.40 -33.08 6.82
N GLY A 341 15.54 -32.22 7.37
CA GLY A 341 14.42 -31.65 6.61
C GLY A 341 14.33 -30.13 6.55
N VAL A 342 14.05 -29.68 5.31
CA VAL A 342 13.66 -28.35 4.82
C VAL A 342 14.60 -27.21 5.24
N GLU A 343 15.35 -26.73 4.26
CA GLU A 343 16.08 -25.46 4.35
C GLU A 343 15.09 -24.30 4.20
N VAL A 344 15.06 -23.41 5.18
CA VAL A 344 14.25 -22.18 5.14
C VAL A 344 15.12 -21.06 4.59
N ILE A 345 14.78 -20.61 3.39
CA ILE A 345 15.46 -19.52 2.68
C ILE A 345 14.54 -18.30 2.70
N ILE A 346 15.10 -17.13 3.01
CA ILE A 346 14.47 -15.84 2.70
C ILE A 346 15.06 -15.39 1.38
N ASN A 347 14.19 -15.16 0.39
CA ASN A 347 14.61 -14.53 -0.85
C ASN A 347 14.49 -13.01 -0.66
N ASP A 348 15.63 -12.32 -0.76
CA ASP A 348 15.72 -10.86 -0.77
C ASP A 348 15.36 -10.27 -2.15
#